data_AF-A0A9X4AQT6-F1
#
_entry.id   AF-A0A9X4AQT6-F1
#
_cell.length_a   1.000
_cell.length_b   1.000
_cell.length_c   1.000
_cell.angle_alpha   90.00
_cell.angle_beta   90.00
_cell.angle_gamma   90.00
#
_symmetry.space_group_name_H-M   'P 1'
#
loop_
_entity.id
_entity.type
_entity.pdbx_description
1 polymer ?
#
loop_
_entity_poly.entity_id
_entity_poly.type
_entity_poly.pdbx_seq_one_letter_code
_entity_poly.pdbx_strand_id
1 'polypeptide(L)'
;MPNAGAIKPTDFTLDALHQKLGTPDQALVDAIVDEETREEFIALGSQIASRHILSDAPRIYGVAYAFLSTATEAQRDKIDVSQDLVAVGVHLARELTELNNGTRKAGEEADAGRSQAEREAAAAFAEGLGLRTRTVKLLKGIAGRDANERKRVDDRTGTAENAEALAQGLEAQAALLRELLAHESDKIAKRLALYGATEARAKKLDDAAARVRATAKAADARSVAKVRQLEIDFMDGVNLHVLGELIHAFEAAHDMDASIPRLVPIATRRLLARHGARRAAEVAPEAPPAGDTA
;
A
#
# COMPACT_ATOMS: atom_id res chain seq x y z
N MET A 1 -25.03 16.70 -47.06
CA MET A 1 -24.37 15.73 -46.17
C MET A 1 -23.11 16.38 -45.61
N PRO A 2 -23.14 17.04 -44.44
CA PRO A 2 -21.92 17.52 -43.82
C PRO A 2 -21.16 16.33 -43.24
N ASN A 3 -19.88 16.26 -43.60
CA ASN A 3 -18.92 15.22 -43.25
C ASN A 3 -18.73 15.21 -41.72
N ALA A 4 -19.11 14.13 -41.04
CA ALA A 4 -18.85 13.94 -39.62
C ALA A 4 -17.32 13.87 -39.43
N GLY A 5 -16.74 14.97 -38.93
CA GLY A 5 -15.33 15.01 -38.59
C GLY A 5 -15.01 13.88 -37.62
N ALA A 6 -14.09 12.99 -38.02
CA ALA A 6 -13.60 11.92 -37.18
C ALA A 6 -13.10 12.52 -35.85
N ILE A 7 -13.81 12.25 -34.76
CA ILE A 7 -13.43 12.67 -33.41
C ILE A 7 -12.04 12.09 -33.16
N LYS A 8 -11.03 12.95 -33.05
CA LYS A 8 -9.66 12.50 -32.81
C LYS A 8 -9.57 11.98 -31.37
N PRO A 9 -9.14 10.73 -31.13
CA PRO A 9 -9.11 10.12 -29.81
C PRO A 9 -8.13 10.77 -28.80
N THR A 10 -7.37 11.79 -29.20
CA THR A 10 -6.26 12.39 -28.43
C THR A 10 -6.61 13.66 -27.66
N ASP A 11 -7.84 14.18 -27.74
CA ASP A 11 -8.16 15.53 -27.22
C ASP A 11 -8.85 15.52 -25.84
N PHE A 12 -9.04 14.35 -25.22
CA PHE A 12 -9.79 14.23 -23.97
C PHE A 12 -8.88 14.06 -22.75
N THR A 13 -9.10 14.88 -21.72
CA THR A 13 -8.55 14.70 -20.37
C THR A 13 -9.69 14.41 -19.40
N LEU A 14 -9.42 13.67 -18.31
CA LEU A 14 -10.44 13.38 -17.30
C LEU A 14 -10.99 14.67 -16.66
N ASP A 15 -10.15 15.67 -16.43
CA ASP A 15 -10.58 16.96 -15.88
C ASP A 15 -11.49 17.73 -16.86
N ALA A 16 -11.16 17.75 -18.16
CA ALA A 16 -12.00 18.40 -19.15
C ALA A 16 -13.34 17.68 -19.34
N LEU A 17 -13.37 16.36 -19.23
CA LEU A 17 -14.61 15.59 -19.25
C LEU A 17 -15.45 15.83 -17.99
N HIS A 18 -14.82 15.86 -16.82
CA HIS A 18 -15.51 16.14 -15.57
C HIS A 18 -16.10 17.55 -15.53
N GLN A 19 -15.40 18.55 -16.08
CA GLN A 19 -15.96 19.91 -16.21
C GLN A 19 -17.21 19.97 -17.10
N LYS A 20 -17.33 19.08 -18.10
CA LYS A 20 -18.49 19.02 -19.00
C LYS A 20 -19.64 18.21 -18.42
N LEU A 21 -19.32 17.10 -17.75
CA LEU A 21 -20.28 16.15 -17.20
C LEU A 21 -20.78 16.54 -15.81
N GLY A 22 -20.01 17.35 -15.09
CA GLY A 22 -20.28 17.68 -13.69
C GLY A 22 -19.87 16.54 -12.73
N THR A 23 -20.12 16.78 -11.45
CA THR A 23 -20.00 15.76 -10.42
C THR A 23 -21.24 14.86 -10.45
N PRO A 24 -21.09 13.53 -10.59
CA PRO A 24 -22.23 12.62 -10.59
C PRO A 24 -22.95 12.64 -9.23
N ASP A 25 -24.23 12.26 -9.22
CA ASP A 25 -24.94 11.98 -7.97
C ASP A 25 -24.24 10.84 -7.22
N GLN A 26 -23.98 11.04 -5.93
CA GLN A 26 -23.32 10.06 -5.09
C GLN A 26 -24.11 8.74 -5.04
N ALA A 27 -25.45 8.80 -5.09
CA ALA A 27 -26.27 7.60 -5.11
C ALA A 27 -25.99 6.70 -6.33
N LEU A 28 -25.57 7.27 -7.47
CA LEU A 28 -25.19 6.52 -8.65
C LEU A 28 -23.79 5.90 -8.51
N VAL A 29 -22.89 6.57 -7.81
CA VAL A 29 -21.56 6.03 -7.49
C VAL A 29 -21.70 4.87 -6.52
N ASP A 30 -22.47 5.05 -5.45
CA ASP A 30 -22.71 4.02 -4.42
C ASP A 30 -23.44 2.79 -4.99
N ALA A 31 -24.30 2.97 -6.00
CA ALA A 31 -24.94 1.85 -6.70
C ALA A 31 -23.96 0.95 -7.49
N ILE A 32 -22.76 1.45 -7.79
CA ILE A 32 -21.69 0.69 -8.47
C ILE A 32 -20.66 0.20 -7.45
N VAL A 33 -20.39 1.01 -6.42
CA VAL A 33 -19.39 0.77 -5.38
C VAL A 33 -20.07 0.15 -4.16
N ASP A 34 -20.50 -1.10 -4.29
CA ASP A 34 -21.11 -1.85 -3.18
C ASP A 34 -20.06 -2.62 -2.36
N GLU A 35 -20.22 -2.66 -1.04
CA GLU A 35 -19.33 -3.34 -0.11
C GLU A 35 -19.33 -4.86 -0.33
N GLU A 36 -20.45 -5.44 -0.80
CA GLU A 36 -20.58 -6.87 -1.10
C GLU A 36 -19.67 -7.32 -2.25
N THR A 37 -19.33 -6.43 -3.18
CA THR A 37 -18.48 -6.73 -4.35
C THR A 37 -17.01 -6.35 -4.15
N ARG A 38 -16.67 -5.87 -2.95
CA ARG A 38 -15.34 -5.32 -2.66
C ARG A 38 -14.21 -6.30 -2.89
N GLU A 39 -14.35 -7.55 -2.46
CA GLU A 39 -13.32 -8.58 -2.65
C GLU A 39 -13.15 -8.93 -4.14
N GLU A 40 -14.23 -8.94 -4.90
CA GLU A 40 -14.21 -9.21 -6.34
C GLU A 40 -13.49 -8.08 -7.09
N PHE A 41 -13.79 -6.82 -6.76
CA PHE A 41 -13.10 -5.68 -7.36
C PHE A 41 -11.63 -5.63 -6.97
N ILE A 42 -11.26 -5.94 -5.73
CA ILE A 42 -9.85 -6.08 -5.35
C ILE A 42 -9.16 -7.15 -6.21
N ALA A 43 -9.76 -8.33 -6.33
CA ALA A 43 -9.20 -9.43 -7.13
C ALA A 43 -9.11 -9.09 -8.63
N LEU A 44 -10.05 -8.30 -9.14
CA LEU A 44 -10.03 -7.81 -10.52
C LEU A 44 -8.92 -6.77 -10.73
N GLY A 45 -8.86 -5.75 -9.87
CA GLY A 45 -7.90 -4.65 -10.01
C GLY A 45 -6.46 -5.08 -9.76
N SER A 46 -6.22 -6.05 -8.87
CA SER A 46 -4.87 -6.59 -8.62
C SER A 46 -4.23 -7.25 -9.86
N GLN A 47 -5.00 -7.49 -10.94
CA GLN A 47 -4.51 -8.08 -12.19
C GLN A 47 -3.94 -7.05 -13.17
N ILE A 48 -4.08 -5.74 -12.90
CA ILE A 48 -3.60 -4.68 -13.79
C ILE A 48 -2.95 -3.56 -12.99
N ALA A 49 -2.04 -2.81 -13.63
CA ALA A 49 -1.55 -1.56 -13.04
C ALA A 49 -2.45 -0.40 -13.44
N SER A 50 -2.79 0.48 -12.48
CA SER A 50 -3.66 1.64 -12.67
C SER A 50 -3.29 2.50 -13.89
N ARG A 51 -2.00 2.64 -14.22
CA ARG A 51 -1.53 3.38 -15.41
C ARG A 51 -2.17 2.91 -16.73
N HIS A 52 -2.51 1.62 -16.83
CA HIS A 52 -3.13 1.07 -18.03
C HIS A 52 -4.59 1.49 -18.13
N ILE A 53 -5.33 1.46 -17.02
CA ILE A 53 -6.69 1.99 -16.90
C ILE A 53 -6.69 3.48 -17.23
N LEU A 54 -5.84 4.27 -16.55
CA LEU A 54 -5.75 5.72 -16.69
C LEU A 54 -5.28 6.16 -18.09
N SER A 55 -4.60 5.29 -18.84
CA SER A 55 -4.24 5.57 -20.24
C SER A 55 -5.40 5.40 -21.22
N ASP A 56 -6.33 4.48 -20.94
CA ASP A 56 -7.49 4.21 -21.80
C ASP A 56 -8.70 5.06 -21.41
N ALA A 57 -8.90 5.31 -20.11
CA ALA A 57 -10.09 5.96 -19.56
C ALA A 57 -10.42 7.32 -20.20
N PRO A 58 -9.50 8.30 -20.33
CA PRO A 58 -9.83 9.59 -20.92
C PRO A 58 -10.34 9.48 -22.36
N ARG A 59 -9.73 8.59 -23.14
CA ARG A 59 -10.09 8.37 -24.54
C ARG A 59 -11.44 7.66 -24.66
N ILE A 60 -11.64 6.59 -23.90
CA ILE A 60 -12.86 5.78 -23.97
C ILE A 60 -14.07 6.59 -23.50
N TYR A 61 -13.97 7.23 -22.34
CA TYR A 61 -15.03 8.10 -21.85
C TYR A 61 -15.26 9.30 -22.74
N GLY A 62 -14.19 9.87 -23.32
CA GLY A 62 -14.31 10.99 -24.25
C GLY A 62 -15.06 10.66 -25.53
N VAL A 63 -14.78 9.51 -26.15
CA VAL A 63 -15.51 9.04 -27.33
C VAL A 63 -16.97 8.75 -26.99
N ALA A 64 -17.24 8.07 -25.87
CA ALA A 64 -18.60 7.78 -25.42
C ALA A 64 -19.40 9.06 -25.16
N TYR A 65 -18.83 10.02 -24.42
CA TYR A 65 -19.42 11.32 -24.15
C TYR A 65 -19.75 12.08 -25.45
N ALA A 66 -18.77 12.18 -26.36
CA ALA A 66 -18.94 12.95 -27.58
C ALA A 66 -20.04 12.36 -28.49
N PHE A 67 -20.15 11.03 -28.54
CA PHE A 67 -21.23 10.36 -29.25
C PHE A 67 -22.58 10.57 -28.57
N LEU A 68 -22.72 10.24 -27.28
CA LEU A 68 -23.99 10.35 -26.55
C LEU A 68 -24.56 11.77 -26.54
N SER A 69 -23.69 12.79 -26.49
CA SER A 69 -24.09 14.20 -26.54
C SER A 69 -24.76 14.62 -27.86
N THR A 70 -24.57 13.85 -28.93
CA THR A 70 -25.08 14.17 -30.27
C THR A 70 -25.94 13.06 -30.88
N ALA A 71 -26.07 11.93 -30.19
CA ALA A 71 -26.83 10.78 -30.63
C ALA A 71 -28.29 11.16 -30.88
N THR A 72 -28.90 10.55 -31.91
CA THR A 72 -30.34 10.62 -32.12
C THR A 72 -31.08 9.76 -31.09
N GLU A 73 -32.38 9.95 -30.93
CA GLU A 73 -33.22 9.13 -30.03
C GLU A 73 -33.14 7.64 -30.41
N ALA A 74 -33.27 7.33 -31.71
CA ALA A 74 -33.13 5.96 -32.22
C ALA A 74 -31.74 5.33 -32.00
N GLN A 75 -30.68 6.13 -31.85
CA GLN A 75 -29.35 5.62 -31.49
C GLN A 75 -29.20 5.43 -29.98
N ARG A 76 -29.80 6.32 -29.17
CA ARG A 76 -29.82 6.17 -27.71
C ARG A 76 -30.60 4.93 -27.29
N ASP A 77 -31.72 4.62 -27.95
CA ASP A 77 -32.53 3.43 -27.67
C ASP A 77 -31.79 2.10 -27.92
N LYS A 78 -30.65 2.14 -28.63
CA LYS A 78 -29.81 0.96 -28.88
C LYS A 78 -28.62 0.86 -27.92
N ILE A 79 -28.35 1.91 -27.14
CA ILE A 79 -27.22 1.97 -26.22
C ILE A 79 -27.78 1.82 -24.81
N ASP A 80 -27.55 0.66 -24.21
CA ASP A 80 -28.07 0.30 -22.87
C ASP A 80 -27.33 1.02 -21.71
N VAL A 81 -26.67 2.15 -21.99
CA VAL A 81 -25.89 2.92 -21.02
C VAL A 81 -26.15 4.41 -21.18
N SER A 82 -26.24 5.10 -20.05
CA SER A 82 -26.52 6.54 -20.01
C SER A 82 -25.25 7.37 -20.00
N GLN A 83 -25.42 8.67 -20.24
CA GLN A 83 -24.35 9.66 -20.04
C GLN A 83 -23.94 9.78 -18.55
N ASP A 84 -24.83 9.43 -17.62
CA ASP A 84 -24.52 9.42 -16.19
C ASP A 84 -23.49 8.34 -15.84
N LEU A 85 -23.56 7.17 -16.48
CA LEU A 85 -22.53 6.13 -16.30
C LEU A 85 -21.16 6.62 -16.77
N VAL A 86 -21.12 7.42 -17.84
CA VAL A 86 -19.88 8.08 -18.29
C VAL A 86 -19.39 9.10 -17.26
N ALA A 87 -20.29 9.88 -16.64
CA ALA A 87 -19.94 10.82 -15.58
C ALA A 87 -19.36 10.10 -14.35
N VAL A 88 -19.97 8.99 -13.93
CA VAL A 88 -19.48 8.14 -12.84
C VAL A 88 -18.11 7.56 -13.17
N GLY A 89 -17.93 6.99 -14.36
CA GLY A 89 -16.64 6.45 -14.79
C GLY A 89 -15.52 7.50 -14.83
N VAL A 90 -15.81 8.72 -15.28
CA VAL A 90 -14.85 9.83 -15.27
C VAL A 90 -14.51 10.24 -13.84
N HIS A 91 -15.50 10.32 -12.95
CA HIS A 91 -15.29 10.64 -11.55
C HIS A 91 -14.38 9.61 -10.85
N LEU A 92 -14.70 8.32 -10.96
CA LEU A 92 -13.91 7.23 -10.37
C LEU A 92 -12.48 7.15 -10.91
N ALA A 93 -12.26 7.48 -12.19
CA ALA A 93 -10.92 7.52 -12.78
C ALA A 93 -10.09 8.71 -12.26
N ARG A 94 -10.73 9.82 -11.90
CA ARG A 94 -10.07 10.97 -11.26
C ARG A 94 -9.68 10.63 -9.83
N GLU A 95 -10.57 10.02 -9.06
CA GLU A 95 -10.25 9.55 -7.70
C GLU A 95 -9.08 8.56 -7.71
N LEU A 96 -9.06 7.62 -8.65
CA LEU A 96 -7.93 6.70 -8.83
C LEU A 96 -6.62 7.44 -9.18
N THR A 97 -6.69 8.53 -9.94
CA THR A 97 -5.54 9.38 -10.26
C THR A 97 -5.02 10.08 -9.00
N GLU A 98 -5.91 10.64 -8.19
CA GLU A 98 -5.59 11.30 -6.93
C GLU A 98 -4.98 10.32 -5.91
N LEU A 99 -5.59 9.13 -5.76
CA LEU A 99 -5.12 8.07 -4.89
C LEU A 99 -3.71 7.58 -5.28
N ASN A 100 -3.45 7.38 -6.58
CA ASN A 100 -2.12 7.00 -7.07
C ASN A 100 -1.09 8.09 -6.83
N ASN A 101 -1.44 9.35 -7.07
CA ASN A 101 -0.54 10.48 -6.82
C ASN A 101 -0.22 10.64 -5.32
N GLY A 102 -1.23 10.49 -4.45
CA GLY A 102 -1.06 10.52 -3.01
C GLY A 102 -0.19 9.37 -2.51
N THR A 103 -0.42 8.15 -3.01
CA THR A 103 0.37 6.97 -2.64
C THR A 103 1.80 7.06 -3.13
N ARG A 104 2.04 7.55 -4.34
CA ARG A 104 3.40 7.76 -4.86
C ARG A 104 4.18 8.77 -4.01
N LYS A 105 3.58 9.94 -3.72
CA LYS A 105 4.20 10.96 -2.85
C LYS A 105 4.52 10.39 -1.48
N ALA A 106 3.55 9.70 -0.87
CA ALA A 106 3.75 9.08 0.43
C ALA A 106 4.79 7.94 0.39
N GLY A 107 4.92 7.22 -0.73
CA GLY A 107 5.94 6.20 -0.95
C GLY A 107 7.34 6.79 -1.05
N GLU A 108 7.52 7.87 -1.81
CA GLU A 108 8.78 8.60 -1.92
C GLU A 108 9.24 9.16 -0.57
N GLU A 109 8.33 9.76 0.21
CA GLU A 109 8.59 10.23 1.57
C GLU A 109 8.89 9.07 2.53
N ALA A 110 8.15 7.96 2.43
CA ALA A 110 8.39 6.78 3.24
C ALA A 110 9.73 6.11 2.92
N ASP A 111 10.18 6.06 1.67
CA ASP A 111 11.46 5.44 1.27
C ASP A 111 12.66 6.20 1.83
N ALA A 112 12.60 7.53 1.78
CA ALA A 112 13.59 8.40 2.42
C ALA A 112 13.59 8.19 3.95
N GLY A 113 12.40 8.13 4.57
CA GLY A 113 12.23 7.87 5.99
C GLY A 113 12.71 6.48 6.42
N ARG A 114 12.45 5.44 5.62
CA ARG A 114 12.88 4.05 5.87
C ARG A 114 14.40 3.93 5.82
N SER A 115 15.02 4.46 4.76
CA SER A 115 16.48 4.47 4.62
C SER A 115 17.16 5.22 5.77
N GLN A 116 16.50 6.24 6.31
CA GLN A 116 16.99 6.94 7.49
C GLN A 116 16.80 6.11 8.77
N ALA A 117 15.62 5.55 9.00
CA ALA A 117 15.30 4.74 10.17
C ALA A 117 16.17 3.47 10.28
N GLU A 118 16.45 2.80 9.17
CA GLU A 118 17.36 1.65 9.12
C GLU A 118 18.79 2.04 9.48
N ARG A 119 19.28 3.17 8.95
CA ARG A 119 20.61 3.69 9.30
C ARG A 119 20.71 4.08 10.77
N GLU A 120 19.67 4.71 11.31
CA GLU A 120 19.60 5.08 12.72
C GLU A 120 19.54 3.86 13.64
N ALA A 121 18.77 2.83 13.26
CA ALA A 121 18.71 1.56 13.99
C ALA A 121 20.05 0.83 13.98
N ALA A 122 20.72 0.75 12.83
CA ALA A 122 22.04 0.15 12.72
C ALA A 122 23.09 0.90 13.55
N ALA A 123 23.06 2.23 13.52
CA ALA A 123 23.96 3.08 14.31
C ALA A 123 23.72 2.91 15.82
N ALA A 124 22.46 2.95 16.27
CA ALA A 124 22.10 2.77 17.67
C ALA A 124 22.49 1.36 18.18
N PHE A 125 22.27 0.33 17.35
CA PHE A 125 22.67 -1.03 17.67
C PHE A 125 24.18 -1.17 17.82
N ALA A 126 24.96 -0.64 16.86
CA ALA A 126 26.41 -0.68 16.91
C ALA A 126 26.98 0.08 18.12
N GLU A 127 26.43 1.26 18.42
CA GLU A 127 26.80 2.05 19.59
C GLU A 127 26.48 1.32 20.89
N GLY A 128 25.27 0.76 21.00
CA GLY A 128 24.83 -0.05 22.14
C GLY A 128 25.71 -1.27 22.36
N LEU A 129 26.08 -2.00 21.30
CA LEU A 129 26.98 -3.15 21.38
C LEU A 129 28.38 -2.76 21.85
N GLY A 130 28.90 -1.64 21.35
CA GLY A 130 30.18 -1.07 21.79
C GLY A 130 30.14 -0.62 23.25
N LEU A 131 29.03 -0.05 23.71
CA LEU A 131 28.83 0.32 25.11
C LEU A 131 28.75 -0.91 26.01
N ARG A 132 27.92 -1.90 25.65
CA ARG A 132 27.80 -3.18 26.35
C ARG A 132 29.16 -3.84 26.56
N THR A 133 29.93 -4.01 25.48
CA THR A 133 31.25 -4.67 25.52
C THR A 133 32.23 -3.95 26.46
N ARG A 134 32.26 -2.61 26.42
CA ARG A 134 33.11 -1.81 27.31
C ARG A 134 32.66 -1.92 28.77
N THR A 135 31.35 -1.94 29.02
CA THR A 135 30.78 -2.05 30.36
C THR A 135 31.03 -3.41 30.99
N VAL A 136 30.96 -4.52 30.24
CA VAL A 136 31.37 -5.85 30.74
C VAL A 136 32.80 -5.82 31.29
N LYS A 137 33.74 -5.27 30.52
CA LYS A 137 35.15 -5.19 30.93
C LYS A 137 35.31 -4.36 32.21
N LEU A 138 34.59 -3.24 32.32
CA LEU A 138 34.57 -2.39 33.50
C LEU A 138 34.00 -3.12 34.73
N LEU A 139 32.85 -3.78 34.58
CA LEU A 139 32.19 -4.52 35.66
C LEU A 139 33.07 -5.68 36.15
N LYS A 140 33.74 -6.41 35.24
CA LYS A 140 34.74 -7.43 35.60
C LYS A 140 35.97 -6.84 36.32
N GLY A 141 36.34 -5.61 35.99
CA GLY A 141 37.39 -4.86 36.70
C GLY A 141 36.98 -4.52 38.13
N ILE A 142 35.74 -4.07 38.33
CA ILE A 142 35.18 -3.76 39.65
C ILE A 142 35.04 -5.02 40.52
N ALA A 143 34.51 -6.11 39.95
CA ALA A 143 34.45 -7.41 40.61
C ALA A 143 35.85 -7.91 41.04
N GLY A 144 36.90 -7.56 40.30
CA GLY A 144 38.28 -7.92 40.62
C GLY A 144 38.49 -9.43 40.51
N ARG A 145 39.02 -10.07 41.56
CA ARG A 145 39.22 -11.54 41.62
C ARG A 145 38.09 -12.30 42.33
N ASP A 146 37.03 -11.61 42.72
CA ASP A 146 35.88 -12.27 43.34
C ASP A 146 35.14 -13.11 42.29
N ALA A 147 35.13 -14.43 42.50
CA ALA A 147 34.55 -15.37 41.55
C ALA A 147 33.02 -15.25 41.48
N ASN A 148 32.36 -14.92 42.60
CA ASN A 148 30.91 -14.77 42.66
C ASN A 148 30.49 -13.50 41.92
N GLU A 149 31.17 -12.39 42.16
CA GLU A 149 30.87 -11.13 41.46
C GLU A 149 31.20 -11.22 39.97
N ARG A 150 32.29 -11.90 39.59
CA ARG A 150 32.58 -12.13 38.15
C ARG A 150 31.51 -12.98 37.47
N LYS A 151 31.03 -14.03 38.15
CA LYS A 151 29.94 -14.86 37.63
C LYS A 151 28.66 -14.04 37.48
N ARG A 152 28.31 -13.18 38.46
CA ARG A 152 27.17 -12.26 38.34
C ARG A 152 27.27 -11.34 37.12
N VAL A 153 28.47 -10.85 36.80
CA VAL A 153 28.70 -10.04 35.58
C VAL A 153 28.44 -10.85 34.32
N ASP A 154 28.93 -12.08 34.25
CA ASP A 154 28.73 -12.95 33.09
C ASP A 154 27.24 -13.33 32.91
N ASP A 155 26.58 -13.74 33.99
CA ASP A 155 25.17 -14.14 33.98
C ASP A 155 24.24 -12.98 33.55
N ARG A 156 24.54 -11.74 33.96
CA ARG A 156 23.71 -10.56 33.65
C ARG A 156 24.04 -9.86 32.33
N THR A 157 25.09 -10.29 31.63
CA THR A 157 25.49 -9.65 30.37
C THR A 157 24.62 -10.07 29.17
N GLY A 158 23.90 -11.20 29.27
CA GLY A 158 22.95 -11.68 28.27
C GLY A 158 23.57 -11.91 26.88
N THR A 159 22.75 -11.96 25.82
CA THR A 159 23.19 -12.01 24.42
C THR A 159 22.93 -10.65 23.71
N ALA A 160 23.36 -10.52 22.46
CA ALA A 160 23.12 -9.33 21.64
C ALA A 160 22.75 -9.76 20.20
N GLU A 161 21.92 -10.79 20.07
CA GLU A 161 21.54 -11.39 18.78
C GLU A 161 20.53 -10.52 18.01
N ASN A 162 19.77 -9.70 18.72
CA ASN A 162 18.82 -8.76 18.16
C ASN A 162 18.69 -7.52 19.06
N ALA A 163 17.95 -6.51 18.59
CA ALA A 163 17.81 -5.22 19.28
C ALA A 163 17.22 -5.35 20.68
N GLU A 164 16.24 -6.24 20.88
CA GLU A 164 15.62 -6.46 22.18
C GLU A 164 16.60 -7.13 23.16
N ALA A 165 17.31 -8.16 22.72
CA ALA A 165 18.33 -8.84 23.53
C ALA A 165 19.46 -7.87 23.95
N LEU A 166 19.92 -7.02 23.02
CA LEU A 166 20.92 -5.99 23.32
C LEU A 166 20.41 -4.97 24.34
N ALA A 167 19.17 -4.48 24.20
CA ALA A 167 18.57 -3.53 25.13
C ALA A 167 18.45 -4.12 26.54
N GLN A 168 17.96 -5.35 26.67
CA GLN A 168 17.88 -6.05 27.95
C GLN A 168 19.26 -6.25 28.60
N GLY A 169 20.28 -6.58 27.79
CA GLY A 169 21.65 -6.71 28.29
C GLY A 169 22.22 -5.38 28.81
N LEU A 170 21.91 -4.26 28.16
CA LEU A 170 22.31 -2.92 28.62
C LEU A 170 21.63 -2.55 29.95
N GLU A 171 20.33 -2.80 30.09
CA GLU A 171 19.56 -2.56 31.32
C GLU A 171 20.06 -3.42 32.48
N ALA A 172 20.33 -4.71 32.23
CA ALA A 172 20.85 -5.61 33.24
C ALA A 172 22.24 -5.17 33.74
N GLN A 173 23.08 -4.61 32.86
CA GLN A 173 24.37 -4.03 33.23
C GLN A 173 24.23 -2.72 34.00
N ALA A 174 23.24 -1.88 33.65
CA ALA A 174 22.92 -0.66 34.38
C ALA A 174 22.48 -1.00 35.81
N ALA A 175 21.58 -1.97 35.97
CA ALA A 175 21.11 -2.47 37.25
C ALA A 175 22.26 -3.05 38.09
N LEU A 176 23.14 -3.87 37.49
CA LEU A 176 24.30 -4.42 38.19
C LEU A 176 25.27 -3.32 38.63
N LEU A 177 25.50 -2.30 37.80
CA LEU A 177 26.34 -1.16 38.19
C LEU A 177 25.75 -0.42 39.40
N ARG A 178 24.43 -0.22 39.45
CA ARG A 178 23.74 0.38 40.61
C ARG A 178 23.86 -0.46 41.87
N GLU A 179 23.69 -1.77 41.75
CA GLU A 179 23.90 -2.70 42.86
C GLU A 179 25.32 -2.60 43.42
N LEU A 180 26.33 -2.52 42.54
CA LEU A 180 27.73 -2.35 42.96
C LEU A 180 27.98 -0.97 43.61
N LEU A 181 27.37 0.10 43.10
CA LEU A 181 27.44 1.44 43.69
C LEU A 181 26.86 1.50 45.11
N ALA A 182 25.83 0.69 45.38
CA ALA A 182 25.22 0.56 46.71
C ALA A 182 25.93 -0.47 47.61
N HIS A 183 26.98 -1.14 47.12
CA HIS A 183 27.62 -2.23 47.84
C HIS A 183 28.49 -1.72 49.00
N GLU A 184 28.31 -2.28 50.20
CA GLU A 184 29.03 -1.89 51.43
C GLU A 184 30.53 -2.25 51.46
N SER A 185 31.08 -2.79 50.37
CA SER A 185 32.45 -3.28 50.35
C SER A 185 33.42 -2.15 50.01
N ASP A 186 34.29 -1.82 50.95
CA ASP A 186 35.38 -0.85 50.78
C ASP A 186 36.26 -1.12 49.54
N LYS A 187 36.47 -2.40 49.22
CA LYS A 187 37.25 -2.81 48.04
C LYS A 187 36.50 -2.51 46.74
N ILE A 188 35.18 -2.72 46.71
CA ILE A 188 34.32 -2.42 45.57
C ILE A 188 34.21 -0.91 45.39
N ALA A 189 33.97 -0.15 46.47
CA ALA A 189 33.93 1.31 46.46
C ALA A 189 35.21 1.93 45.86
N LYS A 190 36.40 1.48 46.30
CA LYS A 190 37.68 1.94 45.75
C LYS A 190 37.84 1.62 44.26
N ARG A 191 37.40 0.44 43.80
CA ARG A 191 37.47 0.08 42.37
C ARG A 191 36.47 0.87 41.54
N LEU A 192 35.26 1.09 42.02
CA LEU A 192 34.28 1.96 41.36
C LEU A 192 34.87 3.34 41.10
N ALA A 193 35.54 3.93 42.11
CA ALA A 193 36.24 5.21 41.96
C ALA A 193 37.37 5.15 40.92
N LEU A 194 38.22 4.11 40.93
CA LEU A 194 39.30 3.93 39.96
C LEU A 194 38.79 3.80 38.51
N TYR A 195 37.66 3.14 38.30
CA TYR A 195 37.05 2.97 36.98
C TYR A 195 36.11 4.12 36.58
N GLY A 196 35.97 5.15 37.43
CA GLY A 196 35.06 6.28 37.20
C GLY A 196 33.62 5.82 37.00
N ALA A 197 33.22 4.79 37.73
CA ALA A 197 31.90 4.19 37.65
C ALA A 197 30.93 5.00 38.52
N THR A 198 29.87 5.54 37.91
CA THR A 198 28.92 6.46 38.55
C THR A 198 27.50 6.17 38.10
N GLU A 199 26.52 6.72 38.81
CA GLU A 199 25.10 6.66 38.40
C GLU A 199 24.89 7.25 37.00
N ALA A 200 25.63 8.30 36.63
CA ALA A 200 25.56 8.88 35.29
C ALA A 200 25.95 7.86 34.20
N ARG A 201 26.80 6.88 34.52
CA ARG A 201 27.15 5.80 33.59
C ARG A 201 26.05 4.73 33.51
N ALA A 202 25.39 4.43 34.63
CA ALA A 202 24.21 3.55 34.62
C ALA A 202 23.09 4.16 33.77
N LYS A 203 22.81 5.46 33.94
CA LYS A 203 21.84 6.18 33.11
C LYS A 203 22.17 6.12 31.61
N LYS A 204 23.44 6.25 31.22
CA LYS A 204 23.87 6.12 29.81
C LYS A 204 23.54 4.75 29.21
N LEU A 205 23.56 3.68 30.01
CA LEU A 205 23.19 2.34 29.56
C LEU A 205 21.67 2.24 29.33
N ASP A 206 20.87 2.76 30.25
CA ASP A 206 19.41 2.80 30.10
C ASP A 206 18.99 3.64 28.89
N ASP A 207 19.59 4.83 28.72
CA ASP A 207 19.33 5.71 27.58
C ASP A 207 19.67 4.99 26.25
N ALA A 208 20.78 4.24 26.22
CA ALA A 208 21.16 3.45 25.05
C ALA A 208 20.18 2.29 24.79
N ALA A 209 19.72 1.59 25.84
CA ALA A 209 18.72 0.53 25.71
C ALA A 209 17.40 1.04 25.14
N ALA A 210 16.90 2.16 25.69
CA ALA A 210 15.69 2.82 25.22
C ALA A 210 15.83 3.26 23.75
N ARG A 211 16.98 3.84 23.39
CA ARG A 211 17.27 4.25 22.02
C ARG A 211 17.27 3.07 21.05
N VAL A 212 17.96 1.97 21.39
CA VAL A 212 18.00 0.75 20.56
C VAL A 212 16.59 0.23 20.28
N ARG A 213 15.72 0.14 21.29
CA ARG A 213 14.32 -0.29 21.10
C ARG A 213 13.53 0.69 20.23
N ALA A 214 13.64 1.98 20.51
CA ALA A 214 12.89 3.00 19.77
C ALA A 214 13.24 3.00 18.27
N THR A 215 14.54 2.94 17.93
CA THR A 215 14.98 2.92 16.54
C THR A 215 14.65 1.60 15.84
N ALA A 216 14.71 0.47 16.54
CA ALA A 216 14.33 -0.83 15.96
C ALA A 216 12.83 -0.89 15.64
N LYS A 217 11.98 -0.35 16.52
CA LYS A 217 10.54 -0.25 16.28
C LYS A 217 10.21 0.68 15.11
N ALA A 218 10.91 1.81 14.99
CA ALA A 218 10.71 2.75 13.88
C ALA A 218 11.05 2.14 12.51
N ALA A 219 12.04 1.24 12.45
CA ALA A 219 12.42 0.53 11.23
C ALA A 219 11.38 -0.51 10.76
N ASP A 220 10.44 -0.95 11.60
CA ASP A 220 9.54 -2.08 11.29
C ASP A 220 8.14 -1.69 10.76
N ALA A 221 7.94 -0.43 10.31
CA ALA A 221 6.65 0.15 9.91
C ALA A 221 5.97 -0.43 8.64
N ARG A 222 6.26 -1.67 8.23
CA ARG A 222 5.83 -2.32 6.97
C ARG A 222 4.32 -2.50 6.79
N SER A 223 3.50 -2.41 7.84
CA SER A 223 2.07 -2.74 7.79
C SER A 223 1.19 -1.72 7.06
N VAL A 224 1.56 -0.44 7.07
CA VAL A 224 0.74 0.67 6.50
C VAL A 224 0.72 0.64 4.97
N ALA A 225 1.81 0.19 4.33
CA ALA A 225 1.90 0.12 2.87
C ALA A 225 0.94 -0.91 2.26
N LYS A 226 0.66 -2.01 2.97
CA LYS A 226 -0.21 -3.10 2.48
C LYS A 226 -1.69 -2.67 2.42
N VAL A 227 -2.14 -1.86 3.37
CA VAL A 227 -3.54 -1.36 3.41
C VAL A 227 -3.82 -0.43 2.23
N ARG A 228 -2.85 0.43 1.87
CA ARG A 228 -2.98 1.37 0.75
C ARG A 228 -3.01 0.68 -0.62
N GLN A 229 -2.29 -0.43 -0.77
CA GLN A 229 -2.33 -1.20 -2.03
C GLN A 229 -3.70 -1.84 -2.26
N LEU A 230 -4.36 -2.36 -1.21
CA LEU A 230 -5.70 -2.94 -1.33
C LEU A 230 -6.75 -1.91 -1.76
N GLU A 231 -6.57 -0.65 -1.36
CA GLU A 231 -7.43 0.45 -1.76
C GLU A 231 -7.23 0.82 -3.25
N ILE A 232 -5.98 0.82 -3.73
CA ILE A 232 -5.68 0.98 -5.16
C ILE A 232 -6.26 -0.17 -5.97
N ASP A 233 -6.04 -1.42 -5.54
CA ASP A 233 -6.54 -2.60 -6.24
C ASP A 233 -8.08 -2.59 -6.31
N PHE A 234 -8.76 -2.18 -5.23
CA PHE A 234 -10.20 -2.00 -5.25
C PHE A 234 -10.64 -0.96 -6.31
N MET A 235 -10.03 0.22 -6.30
CA MET A 235 -10.37 1.30 -7.25
C MET A 235 -10.03 0.93 -8.70
N ASP A 236 -8.96 0.17 -8.93
CA ASP A 236 -8.62 -0.37 -10.25
C ASP A 236 -9.70 -1.35 -10.73
N GLY A 237 -10.22 -2.19 -9.84
CA GLY A 237 -11.33 -3.12 -10.15
C GLY A 237 -12.63 -2.43 -10.51
N VAL A 238 -13.04 -1.44 -9.71
CA VAL A 238 -14.24 -0.63 -9.97
C VAL A 238 -14.13 0.08 -11.32
N ASN A 239 -12.99 0.71 -11.61
CA ASN A 239 -12.79 1.39 -12.90
C ASN A 239 -12.82 0.42 -14.09
N LEU A 240 -12.25 -0.79 -13.95
CA LEU A 240 -12.32 -1.82 -14.98
C LEU A 240 -13.75 -2.29 -15.24
N HIS A 241 -14.54 -2.43 -14.17
CA HIS A 241 -15.94 -2.82 -14.28
C HIS A 241 -16.73 -1.80 -15.10
N VAL A 242 -16.67 -0.52 -14.73
CA VAL A 242 -17.38 0.56 -15.44
C VAL A 242 -16.90 0.70 -16.89
N LEU A 243 -15.58 0.62 -17.13
CA LEU A 243 -15.04 0.61 -18.50
C LEU A 243 -15.56 -0.58 -19.32
N GLY A 244 -15.63 -1.77 -18.70
CA GLY A 244 -16.11 -2.99 -19.34
C GLY A 244 -17.57 -2.88 -19.76
N GLU A 245 -18.45 -2.42 -18.86
CA GLU A 245 -19.88 -2.21 -19.15
C GLU A 245 -20.07 -1.23 -20.32
N LEU A 246 -19.35 -0.10 -20.30
CA LEU A 246 -19.44 0.90 -21.36
C LEU A 246 -18.97 0.34 -22.72
N ILE A 247 -17.86 -0.39 -22.75
CA ILE A 247 -17.32 -0.98 -23.98
C ILE A 247 -18.28 -2.03 -24.54
N HIS A 248 -18.82 -2.91 -23.69
CA HIS A 248 -19.74 -3.95 -24.12
C HIS A 248 -21.05 -3.36 -24.66
N ALA A 249 -21.61 -2.34 -24.01
CA ALA A 249 -22.83 -1.69 -24.48
C ALA A 249 -22.64 -1.02 -25.84
N PHE A 250 -21.53 -0.30 -26.05
CA PHE A 250 -21.23 0.33 -27.35
C PHE A 250 -20.93 -0.70 -28.45
N GLU A 251 -20.28 -1.80 -28.11
CA GLU A 251 -20.02 -2.90 -29.05
C GLU A 251 -21.33 -3.55 -29.51
N ALA A 252 -22.22 -3.91 -28.57
CA ALA A 252 -23.53 -4.48 -28.88
C ALA A 252 -24.39 -3.52 -29.72
N ALA A 253 -24.40 -2.23 -29.35
CA ALA A 253 -25.11 -1.20 -30.09
C ALA A 253 -24.55 -1.02 -31.52
N HIS A 254 -23.22 -1.09 -31.69
CA HIS A 254 -22.58 -1.02 -33.00
C HIS A 254 -22.94 -2.21 -33.90
N ASP A 255 -23.05 -3.41 -33.34
CA ASP A 255 -23.46 -4.58 -34.11
C ASP A 255 -24.90 -4.45 -34.64
N MET A 256 -25.75 -3.67 -33.95
CA MET A 256 -27.09 -3.29 -34.40
C MET A 256 -27.12 -2.07 -35.33
N ASP A 257 -26.17 -1.15 -35.17
CA ASP A 257 -26.08 0.11 -35.92
C ASP A 257 -24.62 0.56 -36.06
N ALA A 258 -24.05 0.32 -37.24
CA ALA A 258 -22.65 0.64 -37.53
C ALA A 258 -22.30 2.15 -37.46
N SER A 259 -23.28 3.05 -37.33
CA SER A 259 -23.03 4.48 -37.08
C SER A 259 -22.61 4.78 -35.64
N ILE A 260 -22.87 3.87 -34.70
CA ILE A 260 -22.42 3.96 -33.31
C ILE A 260 -20.94 3.55 -33.25
N PRO A 261 -20.04 4.27 -32.57
CA PRO A 261 -18.61 3.93 -32.60
C PRO A 261 -18.27 2.74 -31.71
N ARG A 262 -17.24 1.97 -32.08
CA ARG A 262 -16.65 0.96 -31.18
C ARG A 262 -15.69 1.61 -30.19
N LEU A 263 -15.85 1.30 -28.91
CA LEU A 263 -14.93 1.73 -27.86
C LEU A 263 -13.78 0.73 -27.71
N VAL A 264 -12.72 0.89 -28.51
CA VAL A 264 -11.63 -0.10 -28.54
C VAL A 264 -10.64 0.16 -27.41
N PRO A 265 -10.44 -0.74 -26.42
CA PRO A 265 -9.36 -0.62 -25.44
C PRO A 265 -7.99 -0.91 -26.06
N ILE A 266 -6.94 -0.25 -25.54
CA ILE A 266 -5.56 -0.46 -25.98
C ILE A 266 -4.77 -1.15 -24.86
N ALA A 267 -4.66 -0.52 -23.70
CA ALA A 267 -3.88 -0.99 -22.58
C ALA A 267 -4.64 -2.01 -21.71
N THR A 268 -5.97 -1.88 -21.64
CA THR A 268 -6.86 -2.76 -20.87
C THR A 268 -7.39 -3.97 -21.67
N ARG A 269 -7.09 -4.02 -22.98
CA ARG A 269 -7.65 -4.99 -23.95
C ARG A 269 -7.57 -6.44 -23.50
N ARG A 270 -6.39 -6.88 -23.04
CA ARG A 270 -6.16 -8.29 -22.67
C ARG A 270 -7.04 -8.75 -21.51
N LEU A 271 -7.29 -7.86 -20.55
CA LEU A 271 -8.07 -8.18 -19.36
C LEU A 271 -9.57 -8.16 -19.68
N LEU A 272 -10.03 -7.11 -20.38
CA LEU A 272 -11.43 -6.97 -20.77
C LEU A 272 -11.89 -8.06 -21.75
N ALA A 273 -11.04 -8.46 -22.70
CA ALA A 273 -11.35 -9.58 -23.61
C ALA A 273 -11.50 -10.93 -22.88
N ARG A 274 -10.75 -11.15 -21.79
CA ARG A 274 -10.87 -12.37 -20.97
C ARG A 274 -12.13 -12.36 -20.12
N HIS A 275 -12.51 -11.20 -19.59
CA HIS A 275 -13.72 -11.06 -18.78
C HIS A 275 -14.99 -11.19 -19.62
N GLY A 276 -15.02 -10.61 -20.83
CA GLY A 276 -16.12 -10.78 -21.78
C GLY A 276 -16.34 -12.24 -22.19
N ALA A 277 -15.25 -12.97 -22.45
CA ALA A 277 -15.33 -14.40 -22.79
C ALA A 277 -15.85 -15.28 -21.63
N ARG A 278 -15.51 -14.94 -20.38
CA ARG A 278 -15.98 -15.67 -19.20
C ARG A 278 -17.46 -15.43 -18.92
N ARG A 279 -17.93 -14.19 -19.05
CA ARG A 279 -19.35 -13.83 -18.91
C ARG A 279 -20.21 -14.46 -20.02
N ALA A 280 -19.70 -14.51 -21.26
CA ALA A 280 -20.37 -15.20 -22.36
C ALA A 280 -20.48 -16.73 -22.14
N ALA A 281 -19.49 -17.36 -21.48
CA ALA A 281 -19.54 -18.78 -21.14
C ALA A 281 -20.51 -19.09 -20.00
N GLU A 282 -20.76 -18.15 -19.10
CA GLU A 282 -21.70 -18.29 -17.97
C GLU A 282 -23.17 -18.11 -18.38
N VAL A 283 -23.43 -17.39 -19.47
CA VAL A 283 -24.78 -17.14 -20.02
C VAL A 283 -25.20 -18.19 -21.08
N ALA A 284 -24.28 -19.07 -21.50
CA ALA A 284 -24.62 -20.12 -22.46
C ALA A 284 -25.64 -21.12 -21.84
N PRO A 285 -26.80 -21.36 -22.48
CA PRO A 285 -27.80 -22.26 -21.93
C PRO A 285 -27.26 -23.69 -21.91
N GLU A 286 -27.39 -24.36 -20.76
CA GLU A 286 -27.12 -25.78 -20.58
C GLU A 286 -27.95 -26.57 -21.61
N ALA A 287 -27.27 -27.35 -22.45
CA ALA A 287 -27.92 -28.09 -23.54
C ALA A 287 -29.04 -28.99 -22.98
N PRO A 288 -30.22 -29.06 -23.62
CA PRO A 288 -31.31 -29.86 -23.11
C PRO A 288 -30.89 -31.35 -23.04
N PRO A 289 -31.32 -32.08 -22.00
CA PRO A 289 -30.95 -33.48 -21.85
C PRO A 289 -31.43 -34.26 -23.06
N ALA A 290 -30.50 -35.02 -23.66
CA ALA A 290 -30.79 -35.92 -24.77
C ALA A 290 -31.94 -36.85 -24.36
N GLY A 291 -33.08 -36.71 -25.03
CA GLY A 291 -34.24 -37.54 -24.82
C GLY A 291 -33.91 -39.00 -25.12
N ASP A 292 -34.17 -39.85 -24.13
CA ASP A 292 -34.22 -41.31 -24.28
C ASP A 292 -35.36 -41.64 -25.25
N THR A 293 -35.01 -42.10 -26.45
CA THR A 293 -35.96 -42.74 -27.36
C THR A 293 -36.19 -44.18 -26.89
N ALA A 294 -37.42 -44.46 -26.47
CA ALA A 294 -37.95 -45.80 -26.22
C ALA A 294 -38.02 -46.67 -27.48
#